data_AF-A0A0W0FPQ2-F1
#
_entry.id   AF-A0A0W0FPQ2-F1
#
_cell.length_a   1.000
_cell.length_b   1.000
_cell.length_c   1.000
_cell.angle_alpha   90.00
_cell.angle_beta   90.00
_cell.angle_gamma   90.00
#
_symmetry.space_group_name_H-M   'P 1'
#
loop_
_entity.id
_entity.type
_entity.pdbx_description
1 polymer ?
#
loop_
_entity_poly.entity_id
_entity_poly.type
_entity_poly.pdbx_seq_one_letter_code
_entity_poly.pdbx_strand_id
1 'polypeptide(L)'
;MSSHLAKTVLGSIVLHGLAARAYHWPDPQVEYADKVLFGDSFLSAIAIDCAPRDETTIAAQWVRIAYHDMATHNVDDGTGGLDGSIAYELDRPENIGSGMLASINDFVLFTSPATGLADTIAMGAVIGVAACGGPIVPFRAGRVDATAAGPPGVPEPQQDLASHTESFRRQGFTESEMIALVACGHTLGGVRREDFPEVIHDTSVNLTTFDSTIQFDNVVVTEYLSGTTNNPLVVGPNTTTNSDLRIFSSDKNVTMQSIALPDSFSKTCSSLFERMVNTVPKDVKLSEVVEPIKYKVGDTRLFPDSDSTFTLSTNLRLLSSNAQRTVTLFWADRQGSVCGTSGCSVQPTSSRRASFTYLTLMRGITEGTQYTFSAKINMTSSISRFWFQINEGDGSEPVVVDNGGSGYVIDQDTVLLDLGRSKRIFTPDFSNPINFVVAASLFYFLGSFTH
;
A
#
# COMPACT_ATOMS: atom_id res chain seq x y z
N MET A 1 47.14 -46.12 -29.94
CA MET A 1 46.80 -44.77 -30.40
C MET A 1 45.28 -44.69 -30.53
N SER A 2 44.72 -43.56 -30.07
CA SER A 2 43.32 -43.13 -30.13
C SER A 2 42.35 -43.71 -29.08
N SER A 3 42.34 -43.05 -27.93
CA SER A 3 41.21 -43.01 -26.99
C SER A 3 40.10 -42.10 -27.54
N HIS A 4 38.86 -42.58 -27.51
CA HIS A 4 37.68 -41.80 -27.86
C HIS A 4 37.27 -40.91 -26.67
N LEU A 5 37.53 -39.61 -26.76
CA LEU A 5 36.90 -38.61 -25.89
C LEU A 5 35.45 -38.39 -26.34
N ALA A 6 34.51 -38.76 -25.47
CA ALA A 6 33.13 -38.31 -25.55
C ALA A 6 33.07 -36.81 -25.19
N LYS A 7 32.58 -35.99 -26.12
CA LYS A 7 32.32 -34.56 -25.88
C LYS A 7 30.99 -34.42 -25.16
N THR A 8 31.04 -34.12 -23.86
CA THR A 8 29.88 -33.70 -23.08
C THR A 8 29.55 -32.25 -23.46
N VAL A 9 28.42 -32.05 -24.13
CA VAL A 9 27.85 -30.71 -24.38
C VAL A 9 27.14 -30.28 -23.10
N LEU A 10 27.77 -29.41 -22.31
CA LEU A 10 27.06 -28.66 -21.27
C LEU A 10 26.20 -27.60 -21.95
N GLY A 11 24.89 -27.85 -22.00
CA GLY A 11 23.91 -26.81 -22.30
C GLY A 11 23.85 -25.82 -21.14
N SER A 12 24.31 -24.59 -21.37
CA SER A 12 24.10 -23.48 -20.44
C SER A 12 22.61 -23.15 -20.39
N ILE A 13 21.95 -23.56 -19.32
CA ILE A 13 20.63 -23.03 -18.95
C ILE A 13 20.87 -21.58 -18.52
N VAL A 14 20.57 -20.63 -19.41
CA VAL A 14 20.46 -19.22 -19.04
C VAL A 14 19.19 -19.08 -18.20
N LEU A 15 19.34 -19.17 -16.87
CA LEU A 15 18.35 -18.63 -15.95
C LEU A 15 18.24 -17.13 -16.26
N HIS A 16 17.22 -16.74 -17.02
CA HIS A 16 16.76 -15.37 -17.03
C HIS A 16 16.13 -15.14 -15.66
N GLY A 17 16.95 -14.79 -14.68
CA GLY A 17 16.45 -14.13 -13.49
C GLY A 17 15.73 -12.88 -13.97
N LEU A 18 14.41 -12.84 -13.77
CA LEU A 18 13.65 -11.60 -13.84
C LEU A 18 14.26 -10.69 -12.78
N ALA A 19 15.24 -9.87 -13.17
CA ALA A 19 15.75 -8.83 -12.32
C ALA A 19 14.56 -7.92 -12.02
N ALA A 20 14.12 -7.89 -10.76
CA ALA A 20 13.14 -6.94 -10.30
C ALA A 20 13.55 -5.55 -10.81
N ARG A 21 12.67 -4.89 -11.55
CA ARG A 21 12.98 -3.60 -12.16
C ARG A 21 13.27 -2.63 -11.01
N ALA A 22 14.51 -2.15 -10.92
CA ALA A 22 14.87 -1.18 -9.91
C ALA A 22 13.95 0.05 -10.06
N TYR A 23 13.44 0.56 -8.95
CA TYR A 23 12.62 1.77 -8.91
C TYR A 23 13.26 2.90 -9.74
N HIS A 24 12.43 3.59 -10.52
CA HIS A 24 12.85 4.70 -11.37
C HIS A 24 11.89 5.87 -11.15
N TRP A 25 12.45 7.03 -10.83
CA TRP A 25 11.70 8.25 -10.57
C TRP A 25 11.42 9.01 -11.88
N PRO A 26 10.26 9.69 -12.02
CA PRO A 26 9.12 9.61 -11.12
C PRO A 26 8.27 8.35 -11.36
N ASP A 27 7.79 7.76 -10.28
CA ASP A 27 6.74 6.73 -10.29
C ASP A 27 5.69 7.10 -9.24
N PRO A 28 4.69 7.94 -9.59
CA PRO A 28 3.74 8.48 -8.63
C PRO A 28 2.98 7.40 -7.83
N GLN A 29 2.71 6.25 -8.45
CA GLN A 29 1.98 5.15 -7.79
C GLN A 29 2.85 4.50 -6.71
N VAL A 30 4.07 4.11 -7.05
CA VAL A 30 5.01 3.50 -6.11
C VAL A 30 5.46 4.49 -5.05
N GLU A 31 5.64 5.77 -5.40
CA GLU A 31 6.01 6.83 -4.46
C GLU A 31 4.94 7.10 -3.41
N TYR A 32 3.66 7.10 -3.82
CA TYR A 32 2.52 7.23 -2.92
C TYR A 32 2.36 6.00 -2.03
N ALA A 33 2.50 4.80 -2.60
CA ALA A 33 2.48 3.56 -1.84
C ALA A 33 3.60 3.50 -0.79
N ASP A 34 4.85 3.84 -1.14
CA ASP A 34 5.95 3.93 -0.16
C ASP A 34 5.67 5.00 0.89
N LYS A 35 5.05 6.13 0.51
CA LYS A 35 4.66 7.16 1.48
C LYS A 35 3.70 6.56 2.50
N VAL A 36 2.57 5.97 2.09
CA VAL A 36 1.55 5.47 3.02
C VAL A 36 2.02 4.24 3.80
N LEU A 37 2.68 3.30 3.14
CA LEU A 37 3.07 2.02 3.75
C LEU A 37 4.31 2.14 4.61
N PHE A 38 5.26 3.03 4.29
CA PHE A 38 6.59 3.02 4.89
C PHE A 38 7.07 4.31 5.52
N GLY A 39 6.63 5.49 5.02
CA GLY A 39 7.15 6.78 5.48
C GLY A 39 6.21 7.58 6.37
N ASP A 40 4.95 7.69 5.97
CA ASP A 40 3.92 8.51 6.60
C ASP A 40 3.02 7.64 7.48
N SER A 41 3.06 7.89 8.78
CA SER A 41 2.39 7.02 9.75
C SER A 41 0.90 7.30 9.88
N PHE A 42 0.31 8.28 9.18
CA PHE A 42 -1.09 8.67 9.42
C PHE A 42 -2.09 7.52 9.27
N LEU A 43 -2.13 6.83 8.12
CA LEU A 43 -3.04 5.69 7.94
C LEU A 43 -2.69 4.56 8.92
N SER A 44 -1.41 4.23 9.06
CA SER A 44 -0.97 3.18 9.99
C SER A 44 -1.32 3.46 11.46
N ALA A 45 -1.34 4.73 11.87
CA ALA A 45 -1.65 5.15 13.23
C ALA A 45 -3.14 4.99 13.58
N ILE A 46 -4.02 4.90 12.58
CA ILE A 46 -5.45 4.66 12.81
C ILE A 46 -5.66 3.23 13.33
N ALA A 47 -4.90 2.24 12.84
CA ALA A 47 -5.08 0.83 13.19
C ALA A 47 -4.01 0.26 14.15
N ILE A 48 -2.99 1.04 14.52
CA ILE A 48 -1.83 0.58 15.31
C ILE A 48 -2.24 -0.12 16.62
N ASP A 49 -1.46 -1.12 17.02
CA ASP A 49 -1.69 -1.93 18.23
C ASP A 49 -3.11 -2.52 18.28
N CYS A 50 -3.59 -2.96 17.12
CA CYS A 50 -4.93 -3.49 16.92
C CYS A 50 -6.04 -2.58 17.47
N ALA A 51 -6.00 -1.30 17.09
CA ALA A 51 -6.85 -0.25 17.65
C ALA A 51 -8.35 -0.64 17.67
N PRO A 52 -9.05 -0.47 18.82
CA PRO A 52 -10.42 -0.89 18.98
C PRO A 52 -11.41 0.05 18.26
N ARG A 53 -12.51 -0.51 17.75
CA ARG A 53 -13.67 0.21 17.21
C ARG A 53 -14.91 -0.67 17.27
N ASP A 54 -16.04 -0.13 17.74
CA ASP A 54 -17.34 -0.82 17.78
C ASP A 54 -17.32 -2.22 18.42
N GLU A 55 -16.66 -2.34 19.58
CA GLU A 55 -16.45 -3.62 20.30
C GLU A 55 -15.61 -4.67 19.52
N THR A 56 -15.03 -4.27 18.38
CA THR A 56 -14.06 -5.03 17.58
C THR A 56 -12.80 -4.17 17.35
N THR A 57 -12.11 -4.35 16.23
CA THR A 57 -10.91 -3.60 15.86
C THR A 57 -11.07 -2.97 14.48
N ILE A 58 -10.34 -1.88 14.26
CA ILE A 58 -10.27 -1.21 12.95
C ILE A 58 -9.73 -2.17 11.89
N ALA A 59 -8.72 -2.95 12.25
CA ALA A 59 -8.13 -3.97 11.38
C ALA A 59 -9.15 -5.02 10.91
N ALA A 60 -10.03 -5.51 11.80
CA ALA A 60 -11.08 -6.45 11.42
C ALA A 60 -12.02 -5.86 10.35
N GLN A 61 -12.40 -4.58 10.52
CA GLN A 61 -13.26 -3.89 9.57
C GLN A 61 -12.54 -3.61 8.23
N TRP A 62 -11.25 -3.27 8.26
CA TRP A 62 -10.41 -3.07 7.06
C TRP A 62 -10.18 -4.35 6.26
N VAL A 63 -9.92 -5.47 6.94
CA VAL A 63 -9.81 -6.79 6.27
C VAL A 63 -11.15 -7.20 5.67
N ARG A 64 -12.26 -6.98 6.39
CA ARG A 64 -13.60 -7.28 5.88
C ARG A 64 -13.91 -6.48 4.62
N ILE A 65 -13.75 -5.15 4.61
CA ILE A 65 -14.09 -4.36 3.42
C ILE A 65 -13.21 -4.74 2.21
N ALA A 66 -11.94 -5.07 2.42
CA ALA A 66 -11.06 -5.53 1.34
C ALA A 66 -11.49 -6.89 0.76
N TYR A 67 -11.91 -7.83 1.61
CA TYR A 67 -12.48 -9.09 1.12
C TYR A 67 -13.78 -8.86 0.36
N HIS A 68 -14.68 -8.02 0.89
CA HIS A 68 -15.99 -7.76 0.26
C HIS A 68 -15.86 -7.05 -1.09
N ASP A 69 -14.96 -6.09 -1.24
CA ASP A 69 -14.64 -5.46 -2.52
C ASP A 69 -14.11 -6.51 -3.53
N MET A 70 -13.16 -7.34 -3.07
CA MET A 70 -12.57 -8.41 -3.88
C MET A 70 -13.57 -9.49 -4.31
N ALA A 71 -14.54 -9.82 -3.45
CA ALA A 71 -15.42 -10.98 -3.61
C ALA A 71 -16.32 -10.93 -4.86
N THR A 72 -16.43 -9.76 -5.50
CA THR A 72 -17.11 -9.59 -6.79
C THR A 72 -16.36 -10.24 -7.97
N HIS A 73 -15.10 -10.66 -7.75
CA HIS A 73 -14.26 -11.24 -8.79
C HIS A 73 -14.86 -12.50 -9.41
N ASN A 74 -14.66 -12.64 -10.73
CA ASN A 74 -15.03 -13.82 -11.48
C ASN A 74 -13.88 -14.24 -12.41
N VAL A 75 -13.19 -15.33 -12.06
CA VAL A 75 -12.09 -15.87 -12.86
C VAL A 75 -12.52 -16.31 -14.27
N ASP A 76 -13.80 -16.64 -14.48
CA ASP A 76 -14.27 -17.17 -15.76
C ASP A 76 -14.34 -16.10 -16.85
N ASP A 77 -14.65 -14.85 -16.49
CA ASP A 77 -14.69 -13.70 -17.41
C ASP A 77 -13.60 -12.64 -17.12
N GLY A 78 -12.95 -12.73 -15.96
CA GLY A 78 -11.90 -11.85 -15.47
C GLY A 78 -12.38 -10.47 -15.04
N THR A 79 -13.65 -10.35 -14.61
CA THR A 79 -14.25 -9.12 -14.08
C THR A 79 -14.22 -9.07 -12.55
N GLY A 80 -14.49 -7.90 -11.97
CA GLY A 80 -14.50 -7.68 -10.51
C GLY A 80 -13.14 -7.91 -9.85
N GLY A 81 -13.14 -7.96 -8.53
CA GLY A 81 -11.92 -7.98 -7.72
C GLY A 81 -11.80 -6.70 -6.91
N LEU A 82 -10.63 -6.50 -6.30
CA LEU A 82 -10.37 -5.35 -5.44
C LEU A 82 -10.17 -4.11 -6.33
N ASP A 83 -11.27 -3.51 -6.72
CA ASP A 83 -11.40 -2.40 -7.65
C ASP A 83 -12.14 -1.19 -7.05
N GLY A 84 -12.45 -1.21 -5.75
CA GLY A 84 -13.13 -0.13 -5.06
C GLY A 84 -14.63 -0.01 -5.39
N SER A 85 -15.20 -0.98 -6.12
CA SER A 85 -16.63 -1.02 -6.42
C SER A 85 -17.50 -1.08 -5.17
N ILE A 86 -16.98 -1.56 -4.04
CA ILE A 86 -17.67 -1.61 -2.74
C ILE A 86 -18.28 -0.26 -2.32
N ALA A 87 -17.71 0.87 -2.77
CA ALA A 87 -18.23 2.21 -2.54
C ALA A 87 -19.65 2.43 -3.11
N TYR A 88 -20.05 1.62 -4.09
CA TYR A 88 -21.38 1.64 -4.72
C TYR A 88 -22.29 0.49 -4.26
N GLU A 89 -21.88 -0.28 -3.25
CA GLU A 89 -22.50 -1.57 -2.89
C GLU A 89 -22.90 -1.66 -1.40
N LEU A 90 -22.74 -0.58 -0.65
CA LEU A 90 -22.96 -0.55 0.80
C LEU A 90 -24.42 -0.77 1.23
N ASP A 91 -25.37 -0.67 0.30
CA ASP A 91 -26.79 -0.93 0.53
C ASP A 91 -27.19 -2.40 0.37
N ARG A 92 -26.27 -3.26 -0.07
CA ARG A 92 -26.54 -4.68 -0.28
C ARG A 92 -26.63 -5.45 1.04
N PRO A 93 -27.50 -6.48 1.10
CA PRO A 93 -27.58 -7.37 2.28
C PRO A 93 -26.23 -8.00 2.63
N GLU A 94 -25.44 -8.35 1.60
CA GLU A 94 -24.12 -8.96 1.76
C GLU A 94 -23.07 -8.02 2.38
N ASN A 95 -23.34 -6.71 2.44
CA ASN A 95 -22.45 -5.66 2.95
C ASN A 95 -22.98 -4.95 4.21
N ILE A 96 -23.90 -5.59 4.95
CA ILE A 96 -24.49 -5.00 6.17
C ILE A 96 -23.43 -4.66 7.24
N GLY A 97 -23.69 -3.59 8.00
CA GLY A 97 -22.92 -3.20 9.18
C GLY A 97 -22.18 -1.87 9.04
N SER A 98 -22.13 -1.10 10.14
CA SER A 98 -21.54 0.24 10.20
C SER A 98 -20.05 0.29 9.81
N GLY A 99 -19.35 -0.83 10.00
CA GLY A 99 -17.91 -0.91 9.75
C GLY A 99 -17.48 -0.78 8.29
N MET A 100 -18.38 -1.05 7.34
CA MET A 100 -18.09 -0.86 5.92
C MET A 100 -17.96 0.64 5.59
N LEU A 101 -18.96 1.44 5.97
CA LEU A 101 -18.93 2.89 5.78
C LEU A 101 -17.83 3.55 6.61
N ALA A 102 -17.57 3.07 7.84
CA ALA A 102 -16.47 3.58 8.67
C ALA A 102 -15.11 3.39 7.98
N SER A 103 -14.85 2.21 7.41
CA SER A 103 -13.61 1.95 6.67
C SER A 103 -13.47 2.84 5.43
N ILE A 104 -14.55 3.07 4.66
CA ILE A 104 -14.51 4.04 3.55
C ILE A 104 -14.09 5.43 4.06
N ASN A 105 -14.68 5.91 5.15
CA ASN A 105 -14.33 7.21 5.73
C ASN A 105 -12.88 7.30 6.20
N ASP A 106 -12.30 6.20 6.69
CA ASP A 106 -10.87 6.15 7.00
C ASP A 106 -10.03 6.34 5.74
N PHE A 107 -10.43 5.74 4.62
CA PHE A 107 -9.64 5.68 3.38
C PHE A 107 -9.78 6.91 2.47
N VAL A 108 -10.92 7.61 2.46
CA VAL A 108 -11.15 8.70 1.48
C VAL A 108 -10.09 9.80 1.52
N LEU A 109 -9.52 10.07 2.71
CA LEU A 109 -8.48 11.08 2.92
C LEU A 109 -7.08 10.66 2.42
N PHE A 110 -6.93 9.38 2.06
CA PHE A 110 -5.69 8.77 1.56
C PHE A 110 -5.83 8.34 0.09
N THR A 111 -6.71 9.01 -0.65
CA THR A 111 -6.76 8.91 -2.12
C THR A 111 -5.97 10.05 -2.76
N SER A 112 -5.49 9.84 -3.98
CA SER A 112 -4.77 10.86 -4.76
C SER A 112 -4.95 10.60 -6.26
N PRO A 113 -4.58 11.54 -7.15
CA PRO A 113 -4.59 11.28 -8.59
C PRO A 113 -3.71 10.08 -9.02
N ALA A 114 -2.76 9.66 -8.20
CA ALA A 114 -1.91 8.50 -8.46
C ALA A 114 -2.44 7.21 -7.81
N THR A 115 -3.33 7.30 -6.82
CA THR A 115 -3.76 6.16 -6.00
C THR A 115 -5.23 6.30 -5.65
N GLY A 116 -6.05 5.45 -6.25
CA GLY A 116 -7.50 5.41 -6.03
C GLY A 116 -7.89 4.72 -4.72
N LEU A 117 -9.19 4.68 -4.47
CA LEU A 117 -9.78 4.02 -3.30
C LEU A 117 -9.42 2.53 -3.24
N ALA A 118 -9.35 1.84 -4.38
CA ALA A 118 -9.02 0.41 -4.43
C ALA A 118 -7.62 0.11 -3.87
N ASP A 119 -6.60 0.88 -4.29
CA ASP A 119 -5.26 0.75 -3.74
C ASP A 119 -5.24 1.08 -2.24
N THR A 120 -6.00 2.08 -1.80
CA THR A 120 -6.07 2.46 -0.38
C THR A 120 -6.76 1.40 0.47
N ILE A 121 -7.81 0.74 -0.02
CA ILE A 121 -8.45 -0.42 0.65
C ILE A 121 -7.44 -1.55 0.82
N ALA A 122 -6.69 -1.88 -0.24
CA ALA A 122 -5.64 -2.90 -0.18
C ALA A 122 -4.52 -2.53 0.80
N MET A 123 -4.07 -1.26 0.82
CA MET A 123 -3.12 -0.77 1.83
C MET A 123 -3.68 -0.91 3.24
N GLY A 124 -4.97 -0.57 3.43
CA GLY A 124 -5.69 -0.75 4.69
C GLY A 124 -5.64 -2.19 5.18
N ALA A 125 -5.97 -3.17 4.33
CA ALA A 125 -5.89 -4.58 4.71
C ALA A 125 -4.47 -5.01 5.11
N VAL A 126 -3.45 -4.64 4.32
CA VAL A 126 -2.04 -4.95 4.61
C VAL A 126 -1.59 -4.33 5.95
N ILE A 127 -1.97 -3.08 6.19
CA ILE A 127 -1.67 -2.37 7.45
C ILE A 127 -2.43 -3.02 8.62
N GLY A 128 -3.71 -3.34 8.44
CA GLY A 128 -4.56 -3.91 9.48
C GLY A 128 -4.04 -5.25 9.99
N VAL A 129 -3.67 -6.15 9.07
CA VAL A 129 -3.06 -7.44 9.42
C VAL A 129 -1.78 -7.23 10.23
N ALA A 130 -0.86 -6.37 9.75
CA ALA A 130 0.39 -6.10 10.46
C ALA A 130 0.17 -5.45 11.83
N ALA A 131 -0.77 -4.49 11.92
CA ALA A 131 -1.01 -3.73 13.14
C ALA A 131 -1.56 -4.58 14.30
N CYS A 132 -2.18 -5.74 14.00
CA CYS A 132 -2.61 -6.71 15.00
C CYS A 132 -1.59 -7.84 15.24
N GLY A 133 -0.34 -7.69 14.77
CA GLY A 133 0.73 -8.68 14.97
C GLY A 133 0.82 -9.77 13.89
N GLY A 134 0.09 -9.60 12.79
CA GLY A 134 0.10 -10.54 11.67
C GLY A 134 1.35 -10.45 10.79
N PRO A 135 1.45 -11.30 9.75
CA PRO A 135 2.57 -11.28 8.83
C PRO A 135 2.62 -10.00 7.99
N ILE A 136 3.80 -9.73 7.43
CA ILE A 136 3.89 -8.79 6.31
C ILE A 136 3.17 -9.41 5.11
N VAL A 137 2.18 -8.70 4.57
CA VAL A 137 1.50 -9.05 3.31
C VAL A 137 2.13 -8.20 2.20
N PRO A 138 2.72 -8.82 1.15
CA PRO A 138 3.26 -8.07 0.02
C PRO A 138 2.18 -7.25 -0.68
N PHE A 139 2.45 -5.96 -0.87
CA PHE A 139 1.57 -5.02 -1.56
C PHE A 139 2.08 -4.72 -2.96
N ARG A 140 1.17 -4.70 -3.94
CA ARG A 140 1.39 -4.18 -5.29
C ARG A 140 0.42 -3.03 -5.54
N ALA A 141 0.90 -1.96 -6.19
CA ALA A 141 0.10 -0.79 -6.53
C ALA A 141 -0.51 -0.92 -7.94
N GLY A 142 -1.40 0.00 -8.30
CA GLY A 142 -1.88 0.15 -9.67
C GLY A 142 -3.29 -0.40 -9.91
N ARG A 143 -4.10 -0.57 -8.86
CA ARG A 143 -5.53 -0.86 -9.01
C ARG A 143 -6.23 0.31 -9.72
N VAL A 144 -7.30 -0.02 -10.44
CA VAL A 144 -8.11 0.96 -11.16
C VAL A 144 -9.47 1.00 -10.50
N ASP A 145 -9.86 2.17 -10.03
CA ASP A 145 -11.15 2.35 -9.37
C ASP A 145 -12.31 2.08 -10.34
N ALA A 146 -13.26 1.27 -9.90
CA ALA A 146 -14.52 1.04 -10.56
C ALA A 146 -15.35 2.33 -10.58
N THR A 147 -16.18 2.48 -11.61
CA THR A 147 -17.09 3.63 -11.78
C THR A 147 -18.55 3.28 -11.49
N ALA A 148 -18.81 2.02 -11.13
CA ALA A 148 -20.11 1.50 -10.79
C ALA A 148 -19.94 0.26 -9.89
N ALA A 149 -21.05 -0.21 -9.34
CA ALA A 149 -21.12 -1.44 -8.58
C ALA A 149 -20.77 -2.67 -9.45
N GLY A 150 -20.06 -3.65 -8.88
CA GLY A 150 -19.82 -4.97 -9.46
C GLY A 150 -21.04 -5.90 -9.29
N PRO A 151 -20.99 -7.14 -9.77
CA PRO A 151 -22.03 -8.13 -9.46
C PRO A 151 -21.96 -8.56 -7.97
N PRO A 152 -23.08 -9.02 -7.38
CA PRO A 152 -23.04 -9.68 -6.07
C PRO A 152 -22.11 -10.89 -6.09
N GLY A 153 -21.41 -11.13 -4.98
CA GLY A 153 -20.36 -12.15 -4.92
C GLY A 153 -19.88 -12.51 -3.52
N VAL A 154 -20.32 -11.79 -2.50
CA VAL A 154 -19.93 -12.06 -1.11
C VAL A 154 -20.73 -13.26 -0.59
N PRO A 155 -20.07 -14.32 -0.10
CA PRO A 155 -20.79 -15.47 0.45
C PRO A 155 -21.50 -15.12 1.75
N GLU A 156 -22.76 -15.55 1.87
CA GLU A 156 -23.57 -15.33 3.07
C GLU A 156 -23.53 -16.54 4.02
N PRO A 157 -23.63 -16.34 5.34
CA PRO A 157 -23.44 -17.43 6.31
C PRO A 157 -24.53 -18.51 6.25
N GLN A 158 -25.69 -18.25 5.63
CA GLN A 158 -26.79 -19.21 5.46
C GLN A 158 -26.63 -20.11 4.22
N GLN A 159 -25.75 -19.75 3.29
CA GLN A 159 -25.54 -20.49 2.04
C GLN A 159 -24.92 -21.87 2.32
N ASP A 160 -25.20 -22.83 1.45
CA ASP A 160 -24.66 -24.18 1.57
C ASP A 160 -23.18 -24.26 1.15
N LEU A 161 -22.52 -25.37 1.48
CA LEU A 161 -21.10 -25.57 1.18
C LEU A 161 -20.81 -25.54 -0.33
N ALA A 162 -21.75 -26.01 -1.17
CA ALA A 162 -21.59 -25.99 -2.61
C ALA A 162 -21.56 -24.55 -3.16
N SER A 163 -22.44 -23.68 -2.64
CA SER A 163 -22.47 -22.26 -2.96
C SER A 163 -21.22 -21.54 -2.48
N HIS A 164 -20.76 -21.82 -1.25
CA HIS A 164 -19.49 -21.29 -0.74
C HIS A 164 -18.31 -21.70 -1.62
N THR A 165 -18.20 -22.99 -1.95
CA THR A 165 -17.14 -23.52 -2.80
C THR A 165 -17.15 -22.86 -4.18
N GLU A 166 -18.32 -22.66 -4.77
CA GLU A 166 -18.45 -22.00 -6.08
C GLU A 166 -18.10 -20.50 -6.00
N SER A 167 -18.51 -19.78 -4.96
CA SER A 167 -18.10 -18.38 -4.78
C SER A 167 -16.58 -18.24 -4.66
N PHE A 168 -15.94 -19.03 -3.81
CA PHE A 168 -14.48 -18.98 -3.66
C PHE A 168 -13.76 -19.44 -4.94
N ARG A 169 -14.31 -20.41 -5.68
CA ARG A 169 -13.78 -20.78 -7.00
C ARG A 169 -13.84 -19.61 -7.99
N ARG A 170 -14.96 -18.88 -8.04
CA ARG A 170 -15.11 -17.66 -8.88
C ARG A 170 -14.13 -16.57 -8.47
N GLN A 171 -13.84 -16.44 -7.18
CA GLN A 171 -12.82 -15.53 -6.65
C GLN A 171 -11.38 -16.02 -6.91
N GLY A 172 -11.21 -17.25 -7.43
CA GLY A 172 -9.91 -17.80 -7.79
C GLY A 172 -9.20 -18.58 -6.68
N PHE A 173 -9.94 -19.06 -5.67
CA PHE A 173 -9.44 -19.87 -4.56
C PHE A 173 -9.90 -21.33 -4.66
N THR A 174 -9.04 -22.26 -4.27
CA THR A 174 -9.40 -23.68 -4.11
C THR A 174 -10.16 -23.91 -2.80
N GLU A 175 -10.75 -25.09 -2.61
CA GLU A 175 -11.46 -25.45 -1.36
C GLU A 175 -10.56 -25.33 -0.11
N SER A 176 -9.33 -25.84 -0.15
CA SER A 176 -8.38 -25.67 0.97
C SER A 176 -8.00 -24.20 1.20
N GLU A 177 -7.95 -23.39 0.14
CA GLU A 177 -7.65 -21.97 0.26
C GLU A 177 -8.84 -21.18 0.80
N MET A 178 -10.08 -21.58 0.49
CA MET A 178 -11.29 -21.07 1.14
C MET A 178 -11.24 -21.32 2.64
N ILE A 179 -10.97 -22.57 3.06
CA ILE A 179 -10.88 -22.92 4.49
C ILE A 179 -9.85 -22.04 5.21
N ALA A 180 -8.64 -21.97 4.65
CA ALA A 180 -7.55 -21.20 5.25
C ALA A 180 -7.82 -19.69 5.22
N LEU A 181 -8.35 -19.14 4.13
CA LEU A 181 -8.64 -17.70 4.02
C LEU A 181 -9.75 -17.26 4.98
N VAL A 182 -10.79 -18.08 5.17
CA VAL A 182 -11.82 -17.82 6.20
C VAL A 182 -11.21 -17.83 7.59
N ALA A 183 -10.35 -18.80 7.92
CA ALA A 183 -9.65 -18.81 9.21
C ALA A 183 -8.71 -17.60 9.38
N CYS A 184 -7.98 -17.21 8.34
CA CYS A 184 -7.11 -16.03 8.34
C CYS A 184 -7.87 -14.72 8.52
N GLY A 185 -9.09 -14.60 7.97
CA GLY A 185 -9.95 -13.44 8.18
C GLY A 185 -10.58 -13.44 9.57
N HIS A 186 -11.12 -14.59 9.98
CA HIS A 186 -11.88 -14.76 11.23
C HIS A 186 -10.99 -14.97 12.46
N THR A 187 -9.66 -14.86 12.41
CA THR A 187 -8.90 -14.56 13.63
C THR A 187 -9.14 -13.12 14.11
N LEU A 188 -9.59 -12.22 13.22
CA LEU A 188 -9.92 -10.84 13.57
C LEU A 188 -11.44 -10.62 13.65
N GLY A 189 -11.85 -10.02 14.77
CA GLY A 189 -13.19 -9.48 14.93
C GLY A 189 -14.25 -10.50 15.34
N GLY A 190 -15.48 -10.29 14.84
CA GLY A 190 -16.64 -11.07 15.27
C GLY A 190 -17.92 -10.68 14.57
N VAL A 191 -19.01 -11.29 15.00
CA VAL A 191 -20.35 -11.00 14.49
C VAL A 191 -21.02 -9.96 15.38
N ARG A 192 -21.65 -8.93 14.79
CA ARG A 192 -22.47 -7.96 15.51
C ARG A 192 -23.92 -8.44 15.54
N ARG A 193 -24.52 -8.45 16.74
CA ARG A 193 -25.91 -8.86 16.94
C ARG A 193 -26.89 -7.94 16.21
N GLU A 194 -26.62 -6.63 16.20
CA GLU A 194 -27.47 -5.64 15.52
C GLU A 194 -27.61 -5.95 14.02
N ASP A 195 -26.53 -6.39 13.39
CA ASP A 195 -26.50 -6.72 11.96
C ASP A 195 -27.01 -8.15 11.70
N PHE A 196 -26.77 -9.08 12.62
CA PHE A 196 -27.09 -10.51 12.48
C PHE A 196 -27.78 -11.09 13.73
N PRO A 197 -29.03 -10.69 14.03
CA PRO A 197 -29.74 -11.11 15.25
C PRO A 197 -30.07 -12.61 15.28
N GLU A 198 -30.06 -13.29 14.14
CA GLU A 198 -30.28 -14.73 14.00
C GLU A 198 -29.01 -15.58 14.20
N VAL A 199 -27.84 -14.94 14.31
CA VAL A 199 -26.54 -15.62 14.53
C VAL A 199 -26.19 -15.59 16.02
N ILE A 200 -26.33 -14.41 16.64
CA ILE A 200 -26.12 -14.23 18.08
C ILE A 200 -27.49 -14.18 18.75
N HIS A 201 -27.81 -15.16 19.61
CA HIS A 201 -29.10 -15.22 20.32
C HIS A 201 -29.06 -14.62 21.73
N ASP A 202 -27.88 -14.48 22.32
CA ASP A 202 -27.72 -13.78 23.59
C ASP A 202 -27.96 -12.28 23.38
N THR A 203 -29.03 -11.75 23.97
CA THR A 203 -29.41 -10.34 23.87
C THR A 203 -28.58 -9.42 24.76
N SER A 204 -27.72 -9.97 25.62
CA SER A 204 -26.86 -9.21 26.52
C SER A 204 -25.52 -8.80 25.91
N VAL A 205 -25.18 -9.34 24.73
CA VAL A 205 -23.94 -9.04 24.00
C VAL A 205 -24.26 -8.36 22.67
N ASN A 206 -23.49 -7.32 22.33
CA ASN A 206 -23.61 -6.64 21.05
C ASN A 206 -22.71 -7.27 19.97
N LEU A 207 -21.61 -7.90 20.39
CA LEU A 207 -20.66 -8.58 19.53
C LEU A 207 -20.19 -9.89 20.17
N THR A 208 -19.98 -10.92 19.34
CA THR A 208 -19.30 -12.16 19.74
C THR A 208 -18.12 -12.37 18.81
N THR A 209 -16.91 -12.42 19.37
CA THR A 209 -15.67 -12.60 18.62
C THR A 209 -15.56 -14.02 18.06
N PHE A 210 -14.80 -14.17 16.99
CA PHE A 210 -14.56 -15.46 16.35
C PHE A 210 -13.59 -16.35 17.14
N ASP A 211 -12.71 -15.76 17.95
CA ASP A 211 -11.87 -16.47 18.92
C ASP A 211 -11.71 -15.65 20.21
N SER A 212 -10.86 -16.11 21.15
CA SER A 212 -10.66 -15.45 22.45
C SER A 212 -9.65 -14.30 22.47
N THR A 213 -9.03 -13.96 21.33
CA THR A 213 -8.08 -12.85 21.23
C THR A 213 -8.59 -11.78 20.25
N ILE A 214 -7.87 -10.67 20.20
CA ILE A 214 -8.08 -9.63 19.18
C ILE A 214 -6.89 -9.56 18.22
N GLN A 215 -5.85 -10.36 18.48
CA GLN A 215 -4.60 -10.32 17.74
C GLN A 215 -4.70 -11.19 16.50
N PHE A 216 -3.86 -10.91 15.51
CA PHE A 216 -3.75 -11.80 14.36
C PHE A 216 -2.92 -13.02 14.76
N ASP A 217 -3.59 -14.11 15.12
CA ASP A 217 -2.94 -15.33 15.60
C ASP A 217 -3.71 -16.61 15.16
N ASN A 218 -3.25 -17.77 15.60
CA ASN A 218 -3.85 -19.05 15.23
C ASN A 218 -4.91 -19.55 16.23
N VAL A 219 -5.43 -18.69 17.12
CA VAL A 219 -6.35 -19.10 18.18
C VAL A 219 -7.69 -19.57 17.61
N VAL A 220 -8.24 -18.89 16.59
CA VAL A 220 -9.42 -19.37 15.83
C VAL A 220 -9.29 -20.82 15.35
N VAL A 221 -8.08 -21.24 14.95
CA VAL A 221 -7.80 -22.61 14.50
C VAL A 221 -7.69 -23.56 15.68
N THR A 222 -6.92 -23.20 16.71
CA THR A 222 -6.66 -24.10 17.84
C THR A 222 -7.89 -24.33 18.70
N GLU A 223 -8.72 -23.30 18.94
CA GLU A 223 -9.98 -23.43 19.66
C GLU A 223 -11.03 -24.22 18.88
N TYR A 224 -11.04 -24.07 17.55
CA TYR A 224 -11.89 -24.89 16.69
C TYR A 224 -11.52 -26.37 16.81
N LEU A 225 -10.23 -26.69 16.67
CA LEU A 225 -9.74 -28.08 16.70
C LEU A 225 -9.87 -28.73 18.09
N SER A 226 -9.79 -27.95 19.17
CA SER A 226 -9.99 -28.44 20.55
C SER A 226 -11.47 -28.56 20.94
N GLY A 227 -12.39 -27.99 20.15
CA GLY A 227 -13.81 -27.90 20.47
C GLY A 227 -14.13 -26.90 21.60
N THR A 228 -13.25 -25.94 21.87
CA THR A 228 -13.44 -24.91 22.92
C THR A 228 -13.86 -23.54 22.37
N THR A 229 -13.99 -23.40 21.05
CA THR A 229 -14.34 -22.13 20.40
C THR A 229 -15.73 -21.63 20.79
N ASN A 230 -15.86 -20.32 20.94
CA ASN A 230 -17.13 -19.60 21.07
C ASN A 230 -17.55 -18.90 19.77
N ASN A 231 -16.88 -19.19 18.65
CA ASN A 231 -17.21 -18.61 17.35
C ASN A 231 -18.69 -18.84 17.04
N PRO A 232 -19.50 -17.78 16.90
CA PRO A 232 -20.94 -17.93 16.68
C PRO A 232 -21.28 -18.58 15.33
N LEU A 233 -20.35 -18.56 14.37
CA LEU A 233 -20.47 -19.26 13.08
C LEU A 233 -19.98 -20.72 13.15
N VAL A 234 -19.52 -21.19 14.31
CA VAL A 234 -19.20 -22.61 14.56
C VAL A 234 -20.23 -23.25 15.48
N VAL A 235 -20.47 -22.63 16.64
CA VAL A 235 -21.28 -23.19 17.74
C VAL A 235 -22.64 -22.50 17.91
N GLY A 236 -23.04 -21.68 16.93
CA GLY A 236 -24.34 -21.03 16.93
C GLY A 236 -25.50 -22.04 17.02
N PRO A 237 -26.61 -21.70 17.68
CA PRO A 237 -27.75 -22.61 17.84
C PRO A 237 -28.52 -22.82 16.53
N ASN A 238 -28.43 -21.87 15.59
CA ASN A 238 -28.95 -22.02 14.23
C ASN A 238 -27.89 -22.63 13.32
N THR A 239 -27.98 -23.93 13.07
CA THR A 239 -26.97 -24.65 12.26
C THR A 239 -26.91 -24.19 10.81
N THR A 240 -27.95 -23.56 10.27
CA THR A 240 -27.93 -22.97 8.92
C THR A 240 -26.93 -21.83 8.83
N THR A 241 -26.73 -21.05 9.90
CA THR A 241 -25.76 -19.95 9.93
C THR A 241 -24.36 -20.33 10.36
N ASN A 242 -24.12 -21.59 10.73
CA ASN A 242 -22.80 -22.05 11.18
C ASN A 242 -21.84 -22.29 9.99
N SER A 243 -21.55 -21.24 9.22
CA SER A 243 -20.73 -21.29 8.00
C SER A 243 -19.31 -21.77 8.27
N ASP A 244 -18.69 -21.26 9.33
CA ASP A 244 -17.33 -21.61 9.69
C ASP A 244 -17.22 -23.08 10.03
N LEU A 245 -18.17 -23.65 10.77
CA LEU A 245 -18.19 -25.10 11.02
C LEU A 245 -18.25 -25.89 9.71
N ARG A 246 -19.15 -25.51 8.79
CA ARG A 246 -19.31 -26.21 7.50
C ARG A 246 -18.07 -26.10 6.63
N ILE A 247 -17.45 -24.93 6.57
CA ILE A 247 -16.24 -24.66 5.79
C ILE A 247 -15.05 -25.38 6.43
N PHE A 248 -14.75 -25.14 7.70
CA PHE A 248 -13.58 -25.71 8.38
C PHE A 248 -13.57 -27.24 8.39
N SER A 249 -14.74 -27.88 8.42
CA SER A 249 -14.86 -29.34 8.40
C SER A 249 -14.99 -29.98 7.02
N SER A 250 -15.11 -29.18 5.94
CA SER A 250 -15.39 -29.66 4.58
C SER A 250 -14.36 -30.67 4.06
N ASP A 251 -13.09 -30.47 4.40
CA ASP A 251 -11.98 -31.36 4.02
C ASP A 251 -11.59 -32.37 5.12
N LYS A 252 -12.47 -32.60 6.11
CA LYS A 252 -12.21 -33.40 7.31
C LYS A 252 -11.10 -32.82 8.21
N ASN A 253 -11.06 -31.48 8.31
CA ASN A 253 -10.12 -30.70 9.11
C ASN A 253 -8.65 -30.81 8.67
N VAL A 254 -8.36 -31.30 7.46
CA VAL A 254 -6.99 -31.46 6.98
C VAL A 254 -6.30 -30.10 6.88
N THR A 255 -6.97 -29.11 6.30
CA THR A 255 -6.44 -27.75 6.17
C THR A 255 -6.28 -27.11 7.54
N MET A 256 -7.30 -27.15 8.39
CA MET A 256 -7.24 -26.59 9.76
C MET A 256 -6.07 -27.17 10.56
N GLN A 257 -5.84 -28.49 10.48
CA GLN A 257 -4.69 -29.13 11.12
C GLN A 257 -3.35 -28.64 10.54
N SER A 258 -3.27 -28.41 9.23
CA SER A 258 -2.04 -27.96 8.57
C SER A 258 -1.60 -26.54 8.97
N ILE A 259 -2.56 -25.69 9.35
CA ILE A 259 -2.32 -24.30 9.79
C ILE A 259 -2.44 -24.11 11.30
N ALA A 260 -2.48 -25.20 12.09
CA ALA A 260 -2.65 -25.11 13.54
C ALA A 260 -1.43 -24.53 14.29
N LEU A 261 -0.24 -24.50 13.68
CA LEU A 261 0.96 -23.91 14.26
C LEU A 261 1.11 -22.43 13.87
N PRO A 262 1.60 -21.55 14.76
CA PRO A 262 1.72 -20.11 14.48
C PRO A 262 2.47 -19.76 13.18
N ASP A 263 3.61 -20.42 12.92
CA ASP A 263 4.41 -20.16 11.71
C ASP A 263 3.68 -20.60 10.43
N SER A 264 3.01 -21.76 10.47
CA SER A 264 2.23 -22.27 9.34
C SER A 264 1.02 -21.38 9.06
N PHE A 265 0.32 -20.94 10.11
CA PHE A 265 -0.79 -20.00 10.02
C PHE A 265 -0.33 -18.69 9.39
N SER A 266 0.67 -18.05 10.00
CA SER A 266 1.23 -16.77 9.54
C SER A 266 1.69 -16.83 8.08
N LYS A 267 2.43 -17.87 7.68
CA LYS A 267 2.88 -18.05 6.30
C LYS A 267 1.72 -18.25 5.32
N THR A 268 0.73 -19.06 5.70
CA THR A 268 -0.43 -19.34 4.85
C THR A 268 -1.27 -18.08 4.68
N CYS A 269 -1.54 -17.36 5.77
CA CYS A 269 -2.30 -16.12 5.74
C CYS A 269 -1.59 -15.02 4.95
N SER A 270 -0.27 -14.88 5.08
CA SER A 270 0.51 -13.94 4.26
C SER A 270 0.29 -14.19 2.76
N SER A 271 0.40 -15.45 2.33
CA SER A 271 0.24 -15.83 0.93
C SER A 271 -1.19 -15.66 0.42
N LEU A 272 -2.20 -16.01 1.23
CA LEU A 272 -3.60 -15.90 0.84
C LEU A 272 -4.08 -14.45 0.84
N PHE A 273 -3.69 -13.64 1.82
CA PHE A 273 -3.99 -12.21 1.79
C PHE A 273 -3.27 -11.49 0.66
N GLU A 274 -2.03 -11.87 0.30
CA GLU A 274 -1.37 -11.33 -0.89
C GLU A 274 -2.20 -11.60 -2.15
N ARG A 275 -2.69 -12.83 -2.31
CA ARG A 275 -3.57 -13.18 -3.44
C ARG A 275 -4.90 -12.45 -3.40
N MET A 276 -5.52 -12.36 -2.21
CA MET A 276 -6.78 -11.65 -2.00
C MET A 276 -6.64 -10.19 -2.44
N VAL A 277 -5.67 -9.45 -1.88
CA VAL A 277 -5.55 -8.03 -2.22
C VAL A 277 -5.12 -7.81 -3.67
N ASN A 278 -4.42 -8.75 -4.29
CA ASN A 278 -3.97 -8.65 -5.69
C ASN A 278 -4.95 -9.28 -6.71
N THR A 279 -6.13 -9.74 -6.28
CA THR A 279 -7.19 -10.19 -7.18
C THR A 279 -7.88 -8.96 -7.77
N VAL A 280 -7.68 -8.71 -9.06
CA VAL A 280 -8.13 -7.52 -9.79
C VAL A 280 -8.69 -7.92 -11.16
N PRO A 281 -9.42 -7.03 -11.86
CA PRO A 281 -9.87 -7.31 -13.21
C PRO A 281 -8.70 -7.65 -14.13
N LYS A 282 -8.90 -8.59 -15.08
CA LYS A 282 -7.82 -9.18 -15.90
C LYS A 282 -6.99 -8.18 -16.72
N ASP A 283 -7.57 -7.02 -17.03
CA ASP A 283 -6.93 -5.97 -17.84
C ASP A 283 -6.10 -5.00 -16.98
N VAL A 284 -6.20 -5.10 -15.65
CA VAL A 284 -5.41 -4.32 -14.69
C VAL A 284 -4.04 -4.98 -14.50
N LYS A 285 -2.98 -4.18 -14.60
CA LYS A 285 -1.61 -4.62 -14.36
C LYS A 285 -1.07 -3.95 -13.12
N LEU A 286 -0.90 -4.75 -12.07
CA LEU A 286 -0.28 -4.28 -10.83
C LEU A 286 1.24 -4.14 -11.00
N SER A 287 1.81 -3.30 -10.16
CA SER A 287 3.26 -3.10 -10.07
C SER A 287 3.99 -4.35 -9.57
N GLU A 288 5.32 -4.29 -9.54
CA GLU A 288 6.08 -5.16 -8.66
C GLU A 288 5.74 -4.92 -7.17
N VAL A 289 6.11 -5.85 -6.30
CA VAL A 289 5.95 -5.65 -4.85
C VAL A 289 6.62 -4.34 -4.45
N VAL A 290 5.85 -3.47 -3.80
CA VAL A 290 6.34 -2.18 -3.33
C VAL A 290 7.19 -2.40 -2.10
N GLU A 291 8.49 -2.10 -2.23
CA GLU A 291 9.45 -2.13 -1.14
C GLU A 291 9.85 -0.70 -0.72
N PRO A 292 10.34 -0.49 0.52
CA PRO A 292 10.83 0.82 0.94
C PRO A 292 11.88 1.37 -0.02
N ILE A 293 11.60 2.53 -0.61
CA ILE A 293 12.50 3.17 -1.58
C ILE A 293 13.78 3.59 -0.85
N LYS A 294 14.90 2.96 -1.23
CA LYS A 294 16.22 3.16 -0.61
C LYS A 294 16.68 4.62 -0.61
N TYR A 295 16.50 5.28 -1.75
CA TYR A 295 16.83 6.69 -1.98
C TYR A 295 15.57 7.44 -2.40
N LYS A 296 14.68 7.71 -1.44
CA LYS A 296 13.39 8.35 -1.74
C LYS A 296 13.61 9.85 -1.89
N VAL A 297 13.43 10.34 -3.11
CA VAL A 297 13.33 11.78 -3.39
C VAL A 297 11.91 12.22 -3.01
N GLY A 298 11.81 13.31 -2.26
CA GLY A 298 10.52 13.90 -1.89
C GLY A 298 9.98 14.83 -2.98
N ASP A 299 8.85 15.47 -2.68
CA ASP A 299 8.28 16.53 -3.52
C ASP A 299 9.36 17.52 -3.95
N THR A 300 9.64 17.54 -5.25
CA THR A 300 10.60 18.46 -5.85
C THR A 300 9.85 19.64 -6.44
N ARG A 301 10.20 20.84 -6.01
CA ARG A 301 9.52 22.08 -6.38
C ARG A 301 10.53 23.13 -6.78
N LEU A 302 10.21 23.92 -7.77
CA LEU A 302 11.05 25.03 -8.21
C LEU A 302 10.22 26.31 -8.18
N PHE A 303 10.66 27.29 -7.41
CA PHE A 303 9.91 28.50 -7.08
C PHE A 303 10.62 29.74 -7.62
N PRO A 304 9.95 30.68 -8.32
CA PRO A 304 10.57 31.95 -8.67
C PRO A 304 10.76 32.81 -7.42
N ASP A 305 11.92 33.44 -7.36
CA ASP A 305 12.27 34.46 -6.38
C ASP A 305 12.42 35.84 -7.05
N SER A 306 12.41 36.89 -6.23
CA SER A 306 12.47 38.31 -6.60
C SER A 306 13.80 38.76 -7.22
N ASP A 307 14.86 37.97 -7.08
CA ASP A 307 16.24 38.28 -7.47
C ASP A 307 16.65 37.64 -8.82
N SER A 308 15.69 37.30 -9.68
CA SER A 308 15.94 36.59 -10.95
C SER A 308 16.57 35.18 -10.77
N THR A 309 16.28 34.53 -9.64
CA THR A 309 16.62 33.12 -9.38
C THR A 309 15.37 32.28 -9.16
N PHE A 310 15.47 30.99 -9.46
CA PHE A 310 14.57 29.98 -8.92
C PHE A 310 15.16 29.38 -7.64
N THR A 311 14.31 28.96 -6.72
CA THR A 311 14.68 28.15 -5.57
C THR A 311 14.17 26.73 -5.80
N LEU A 312 15.10 25.78 -6.01
CA LEU A 312 14.80 24.36 -6.03
C LEU A 312 14.73 23.86 -4.59
N SER A 313 13.57 23.34 -4.18
CA SER A 313 13.39 22.65 -2.91
C SER A 313 13.08 21.19 -3.15
N THR A 314 13.80 20.31 -2.46
CA THR A 314 13.56 18.86 -2.49
C THR A 314 14.06 18.22 -1.20
N ASN A 315 13.79 16.93 -1.05
CA ASN A 315 14.28 16.13 0.07
C ASN A 315 14.86 14.80 -0.43
N LEU A 316 15.79 14.24 0.33
CA LEU A 316 16.24 12.85 0.18
C LEU A 316 16.07 12.12 1.51
N ARG A 317 15.24 11.09 1.54
CA ARG A 317 15.13 10.15 2.68
C ARG A 317 16.02 8.94 2.42
N LEU A 318 16.88 8.66 3.39
CA LEU A 318 17.68 7.44 3.49
C LEU A 318 17.15 6.54 4.59
N LEU A 319 17.21 5.23 4.37
CA LEU A 319 16.76 4.17 5.31
C LEU A 319 17.85 3.80 6.35
N SER A 320 18.76 4.73 6.64
CA SER A 320 19.78 4.58 7.68
C SER A 320 20.24 5.94 8.19
N SER A 321 20.76 5.98 9.41
CA SER A 321 21.39 7.16 10.00
C SER A 321 22.91 6.97 10.05
N ASN A 322 23.66 8.04 9.79
CA ASN A 322 25.10 8.07 9.98
C ASN A 322 25.53 9.53 10.27
N ALA A 323 26.17 9.76 11.41
CA ALA A 323 26.60 11.09 11.84
C ALA A 323 27.81 11.64 11.07
N GLN A 324 28.61 10.78 10.44
CA GLN A 324 29.76 11.17 9.61
C GLN A 324 29.37 11.36 8.14
N ARG A 325 28.14 10.98 7.77
CA ARG A 325 27.68 11.04 6.38
C ARG A 325 27.54 12.48 5.91
N THR A 326 28.08 12.75 4.73
CA THR A 326 27.80 13.97 3.98
C THR A 326 26.96 13.62 2.75
N VAL A 327 25.95 14.45 2.47
CA VAL A 327 25.08 14.30 1.31
C VAL A 327 25.10 15.60 0.54
N THR A 328 25.40 15.55 -0.75
CA THR A 328 25.46 16.73 -1.60
C THR A 328 24.48 16.58 -2.74
N LEU A 329 23.62 17.58 -2.97
CA LEU A 329 22.78 17.66 -4.16
C LEU A 329 23.56 18.35 -5.26
N PHE A 330 23.56 17.77 -6.45
CA PHE A 330 24.14 18.34 -7.66
C PHE A 330 23.07 18.53 -8.73
N TRP A 331 23.28 19.45 -9.66
CA TRP A 331 22.40 19.63 -10.81
C TRP A 331 23.14 20.01 -12.08
N ALA A 332 22.47 19.80 -13.21
CA ALA A 332 22.88 20.31 -14.51
C ALA A 332 21.94 21.45 -14.93
N ASP A 333 22.48 22.46 -15.60
CA ASP A 333 21.67 23.48 -16.28
C ASP A 333 20.85 22.87 -17.43
N ARG A 334 20.05 23.69 -18.11
CA ARG A 334 19.21 23.24 -19.22
C ARG A 334 19.98 22.72 -20.44
N GLN A 335 21.28 23.00 -20.58
CA GLN A 335 22.11 22.53 -21.70
C GLN A 335 22.92 21.27 -21.35
N GLY A 336 22.91 20.81 -20.09
CA GLY A 336 23.51 19.56 -19.67
C GLY A 336 24.89 19.68 -19.00
N SER A 337 25.46 20.89 -18.82
CA SER A 337 26.51 21.28 -17.83
C SER A 337 27.30 22.54 -18.24
N VAL A 338 27.24 23.63 -17.46
CA VAL A 338 28.13 24.82 -17.56
C VAL A 338 28.60 25.33 -16.17
N CYS A 339 28.50 24.55 -15.09
CA CYS A 339 28.76 25.07 -13.73
C CYS A 339 30.23 25.16 -13.29
N GLY A 340 31.19 24.97 -14.19
CA GLY A 340 32.63 25.13 -13.91
C GLY A 340 33.19 24.22 -12.81
N THR A 341 34.32 24.59 -12.21
CA THR A 341 35.10 23.78 -11.24
C THR A 341 34.54 23.75 -9.81
N SER A 342 33.67 24.68 -9.45
CA SER A 342 32.97 24.71 -8.15
C SER A 342 31.69 23.87 -8.13
N GLY A 343 31.19 23.48 -9.31
CA GLY A 343 30.03 22.61 -9.49
C GLY A 343 28.69 23.27 -9.12
N CYS A 344 27.63 22.86 -9.82
CA CYS A 344 26.26 23.17 -9.43
C CYS A 344 25.88 22.24 -8.29
N SER A 345 26.25 22.61 -7.06
CA SER A 345 26.06 21.78 -5.88
C SER A 345 25.64 22.55 -4.63
N VAL A 346 24.89 21.91 -3.74
CA VAL A 346 24.55 22.42 -2.41
C VAL A 346 24.56 21.31 -1.36
N GLN A 347 24.94 21.68 -0.14
CA GLN A 347 24.72 20.87 1.05
C GLN A 347 23.26 20.97 1.51
N PRO A 348 22.74 20.01 2.28
CA PRO A 348 21.41 20.11 2.86
C PRO A 348 21.32 21.31 3.79
N THR A 349 20.19 22.02 3.75
CA THR A 349 19.90 23.12 4.68
C THR A 349 19.56 22.59 6.07
N SER A 350 19.07 21.36 6.15
CA SER A 350 18.76 20.68 7.41
C SER A 350 18.71 19.18 7.21
N SER A 351 18.90 18.44 8.29
CA SER A 351 18.63 17.01 8.38
C SER A 351 17.77 16.72 9.60
N ARG A 352 16.85 15.77 9.49
CA ARG A 352 16.04 15.28 10.61
C ARG A 352 15.93 13.76 10.55
N ARG A 353 15.61 13.13 11.69
CA ARG A 353 15.25 11.72 11.71
C ARG A 353 14.04 11.49 10.79
N ALA A 354 14.12 10.46 9.95
CA ALA A 354 13.00 10.03 9.13
C ALA A 354 11.95 9.33 10.01
N SER A 355 10.68 9.59 9.73
CA SER A 355 9.57 8.83 10.31
C SER A 355 9.36 7.55 9.53
N PHE A 356 8.97 6.49 10.23
CA PHE A 356 8.71 5.18 9.68
C PHE A 356 7.43 4.60 10.27
N THR A 357 6.67 3.89 9.45
CA THR A 357 5.50 3.13 9.87
C THR A 357 5.91 1.85 10.58
N TYR A 358 4.93 1.19 11.22
CA TYR A 358 5.11 -0.13 11.81
C TYR A 358 5.62 -1.18 10.79
N LEU A 359 5.09 -1.17 9.56
CA LEU A 359 5.53 -2.08 8.49
C LEU A 359 7.03 -1.93 8.18
N THR A 360 7.56 -0.70 8.20
CA THR A 360 8.99 -0.46 8.01
C THR A 360 9.83 -1.04 9.15
N LEU A 361 9.34 -0.92 10.40
CA LEU A 361 10.01 -1.50 11.57
C LEU A 361 10.05 -3.03 11.50
N MET A 362 8.96 -3.68 11.06
CA MET A 362 8.92 -5.13 10.85
C MET A 362 9.94 -5.62 9.82
N ARG A 363 10.36 -4.75 8.89
CA ARG A 363 11.43 -5.03 7.92
C ARG A 363 12.84 -4.79 8.45
N GLY A 364 12.98 -4.49 9.75
CA GLY A 364 14.27 -4.22 10.40
C GLY A 364 14.83 -2.83 10.13
N ILE A 365 14.06 -1.93 9.50
CA ILE A 365 14.47 -0.54 9.26
C ILE A 365 14.00 0.30 10.44
N THR A 366 14.90 0.59 11.36
CA THR A 366 14.61 1.31 12.63
C THR A 366 15.14 2.74 12.66
N GLU A 367 15.99 3.08 11.69
CA GLU A 367 16.70 4.35 11.61
C GLU A 367 16.75 4.88 10.18
N GLY A 368 16.83 6.20 10.06
CA GLY A 368 16.77 6.88 8.78
C GLY A 368 16.89 8.38 8.96
N THR A 369 17.38 9.03 7.93
CA THR A 369 17.58 10.48 7.91
C THR A 369 16.92 11.08 6.67
N GLN A 370 16.14 12.14 6.86
CA GLN A 370 15.64 12.98 5.79
C GLN A 370 16.50 14.25 5.71
N TYR A 371 17.12 14.46 4.55
CA TYR A 371 17.87 15.65 4.22
C TYR A 371 17.00 16.59 3.39
N THR A 372 16.98 17.86 3.74
CA THR A 372 16.25 18.91 3.00
C THR A 372 17.25 19.80 2.27
N PHE A 373 16.96 20.09 1.01
CA PHE A 373 17.81 20.90 0.16
C PHE A 373 17.04 22.13 -0.34
N SER A 374 17.79 23.23 -0.46
CA SER A 374 17.34 24.47 -1.08
C SER A 374 18.47 25.01 -1.94
N ALA A 375 18.33 24.95 -3.27
CA ALA A 375 19.34 25.41 -4.21
C ALA A 375 18.84 26.64 -4.97
N LYS A 376 19.71 27.67 -5.08
CA LYS A 376 19.47 28.84 -5.92
C LYS A 376 19.91 28.55 -7.35
N ILE A 377 18.95 28.56 -8.27
CA ILE A 377 19.13 28.27 -9.69
C ILE A 377 19.00 29.57 -10.46
N ASN A 378 19.97 29.93 -11.29
CA ASN A 378 19.85 31.10 -12.14
C ASN A 378 18.74 30.88 -13.18
N MET A 379 17.81 31.84 -13.35
CA MET A 379 16.68 31.68 -14.27
C MET A 379 17.10 31.56 -15.74
N THR A 380 18.26 32.10 -16.12
CA THR A 380 18.77 32.07 -17.51
C THR A 380 19.34 30.70 -17.86
N SER A 381 20.16 30.12 -16.98
CA SER A 381 20.72 28.77 -17.18
C SER A 381 19.72 27.67 -16.85
N SER A 382 18.76 27.95 -15.96
CA SER A 382 17.76 26.99 -15.48
C SER A 382 18.42 25.68 -14.96
N ILE A 383 17.65 24.62 -14.85
CA ILE A 383 18.04 23.29 -14.36
C ILE A 383 17.33 22.22 -15.19
N SER A 384 18.04 21.24 -15.75
CA SER A 384 17.42 20.11 -16.47
C SER A 384 17.21 18.88 -15.61
N ARG A 385 18.14 18.62 -14.68
CA ARG A 385 18.13 17.45 -13.81
C ARG A 385 19.00 17.66 -12.59
N PHE A 386 18.76 16.88 -11.55
CA PHE A 386 19.60 16.82 -10.35
C PHE A 386 19.94 15.39 -9.96
N TRP A 387 20.91 15.22 -9.06
CA TRP A 387 21.31 13.94 -8.47
C TRP A 387 21.94 14.20 -7.09
N PHE A 388 22.25 13.13 -6.37
CA PHE A 388 22.92 13.23 -5.08
C PHE A 388 24.23 12.45 -5.09
N GLN A 389 25.18 12.88 -4.28
CA GLN A 389 26.30 12.05 -3.85
C GLN A 389 26.26 11.87 -2.33
N ILE A 390 26.45 10.64 -1.89
CA ILE A 390 26.44 10.26 -0.49
C ILE A 390 27.84 9.72 -0.16
N ASN A 391 28.54 10.39 0.75
CA ASN A 391 29.80 9.89 1.30
C ASN A 391 29.56 9.49 2.75
N GLU A 392 29.78 8.21 3.07
CA GLU A 392 29.54 7.65 4.41
C GLU A 392 30.62 8.02 5.44
N GLY A 393 31.72 8.65 5.01
CA GLY A 393 32.79 9.09 5.91
C GLY A 393 33.68 7.96 6.44
N ASP A 394 33.59 6.77 5.85
CA ASP A 394 34.36 5.56 6.21
C ASP A 394 35.57 5.31 5.29
N GLY A 395 35.82 6.22 4.34
CA GLY A 395 36.87 6.11 3.33
C GLY A 395 36.48 5.34 2.07
N SER A 396 35.24 4.84 1.97
CA SER A 396 34.69 4.30 0.72
C SER A 396 34.39 5.40 -0.30
N GLU A 397 34.31 5.01 -1.58
CA GLU A 397 33.94 5.94 -2.65
C GLU A 397 32.49 6.44 -2.48
N PRO A 398 32.22 7.73 -2.74
CA PRO A 398 30.87 8.27 -2.64
C PRO A 398 29.87 7.54 -3.55
N VAL A 399 28.72 7.18 -3.01
CA VAL A 399 27.62 6.61 -3.78
C VAL A 399 26.93 7.72 -4.57
N VAL A 400 26.89 7.57 -5.89
CA VAL A 400 26.11 8.45 -6.77
C VAL A 400 24.66 7.93 -6.85
N VAL A 401 23.72 8.81 -6.57
CA VAL A 401 22.28 8.54 -6.63
C VAL A 401 21.67 9.44 -7.70
N ASP A 402 21.56 8.89 -8.90
CA ASP A 402 21.25 9.63 -10.13
C ASP A 402 20.15 8.93 -10.95
N ASN A 403 19.21 8.27 -10.29
CA ASN A 403 18.06 7.64 -10.95
C ASN A 403 18.47 6.66 -12.08
N GLY A 404 19.51 5.86 -11.85
CA GLY A 404 20.03 4.91 -12.83
C GLY A 404 20.79 5.56 -13.99
N GLY A 405 21.52 6.65 -13.73
CA GLY A 405 22.30 7.39 -14.74
C GLY A 405 21.55 8.52 -15.45
N SER A 406 20.23 8.54 -15.37
CA SER A 406 19.40 9.56 -16.04
C SER A 406 19.42 10.92 -15.34
N GLY A 407 19.61 10.92 -14.02
CA GLY A 407 19.30 12.03 -13.12
C GLY A 407 17.80 12.15 -12.85
N TYR A 408 17.45 12.92 -11.82
CA TYR A 408 16.08 13.31 -11.54
C TYR A 408 15.71 14.49 -12.43
N VAL A 409 15.06 14.21 -13.57
CA VAL A 409 14.73 15.19 -14.61
C VAL A 409 13.68 16.18 -14.13
N ILE A 410 13.90 17.46 -14.41
CA ILE A 410 12.91 18.52 -14.22
C ILE A 410 12.45 18.96 -15.61
N ASP A 411 11.23 18.60 -15.97
CA ASP A 411 10.65 18.97 -17.26
C ASP A 411 10.60 20.50 -17.41
N GLN A 412 11.23 21.00 -18.48
CA GLN A 412 11.33 22.43 -18.78
C GLN A 412 10.00 23.05 -19.25
N ASP A 413 8.99 22.22 -19.50
CA ASP A 413 7.74 22.65 -20.15
C ASP A 413 6.56 22.60 -19.17
N THR A 414 6.81 22.25 -17.91
CA THR A 414 5.77 22.10 -16.89
C THR A 414 5.51 23.43 -16.19
N VAL A 415 4.23 23.80 -16.12
CA VAL A 415 3.76 24.86 -15.24
C VAL A 415 3.86 24.34 -13.81
N LEU A 416 4.83 24.84 -13.06
CA LEU A 416 5.07 24.48 -11.68
C LEU A 416 4.07 25.22 -10.79
N LEU A 417 3.10 24.46 -10.29
CA LEU A 417 2.11 24.94 -9.34
C LEU A 417 2.74 25.10 -7.96
N ASP A 418 2.72 26.31 -7.43
CA ASP A 418 3.15 26.61 -6.07
C ASP A 418 1.95 26.57 -5.12
N LEU A 419 1.67 25.39 -4.59
CA LEU A 419 0.59 25.19 -3.62
C LEU A 419 0.79 25.94 -2.31
N GLY A 420 2.03 26.28 -1.93
CA GLY A 420 2.33 26.97 -0.67
C GLY A 420 2.02 28.47 -0.72
N ARG A 421 2.19 29.09 -1.88
CA ARG A 421 1.77 30.49 -2.14
C ARG A 421 0.40 30.57 -2.80
N SER A 422 -0.14 29.48 -3.34
CA SER A 422 -1.53 29.40 -3.77
C SER A 422 -2.45 29.43 -2.56
N LYS A 423 -3.54 30.19 -2.63
CA LYS A 423 -4.50 30.34 -1.54
C LYS A 423 -5.92 30.27 -2.07
N ARG A 424 -6.76 29.50 -1.39
CA ARG A 424 -8.21 29.58 -1.57
C ARG A 424 -8.74 30.69 -0.67
N ILE A 425 -9.25 31.76 -1.29
CA ILE A 425 -9.82 32.92 -0.62
C ILE A 425 -11.34 32.75 -0.61
N PHE A 426 -11.93 32.71 0.58
CA PHE A 426 -13.38 32.73 0.71
C PHE A 426 -13.88 34.17 0.65
N THR A 427 -14.89 34.40 -0.20
CA THR A 427 -15.66 35.65 -0.20
C THR A 427 -16.49 35.74 1.09
N PRO A 428 -16.85 36.95 1.58
CA PRO A 428 -17.53 37.13 2.86
C PRO A 428 -18.87 36.40 3.00
N ASP A 429 -19.51 36.04 1.89
CA ASP A 429 -20.77 35.30 1.85
C ASP A 429 -20.58 33.78 1.65
N PHE A 430 -19.33 33.31 1.60
CA PHE A 430 -18.93 31.92 1.37
C PHE A 430 -19.49 31.26 0.09
N SER A 431 -20.12 32.04 -0.80
CA SER A 431 -20.86 31.51 -1.94
C SER A 431 -19.96 31.12 -3.11
N ASN A 432 -18.79 31.76 -3.24
CA ASN A 432 -17.84 31.53 -4.32
C ASN A 432 -16.39 31.67 -3.84
N PRO A 433 -15.67 30.56 -3.61
CA PRO A 433 -14.25 30.63 -3.29
C PRO A 433 -13.43 31.03 -4.52
N ILE A 434 -12.53 32.00 -4.36
CA ILE A 434 -11.56 32.41 -5.37
C ILE A 434 -10.27 31.65 -5.12
N ASN A 435 -9.80 30.87 -6.10
CA ASN A 435 -8.50 30.21 -6.02
C ASN A 435 -7.44 31.15 -6.57
N PHE A 436 -6.59 31.68 -5.69
CA PHE A 436 -5.35 32.35 -6.10
C PHE A 436 -4.31 31.28 -6.33
N VAL A 437 -3.96 31.05 -7.59
CA VAL A 437 -2.99 30.02 -7.98
C VAL A 437 -1.69 30.70 -8.36
N VAL A 438 -0.62 30.38 -7.64
CA VAL A 438 0.74 30.76 -8.03
C VAL A 438 1.29 29.63 -8.88
N ALA A 439 1.71 29.97 -10.09
CA ALA A 439 2.22 29.02 -11.06
C ALA A 439 3.43 29.64 -11.77
N ALA A 440 4.46 28.84 -12.04
CA ALA A 440 5.64 29.27 -12.78
C ALA A 440 5.83 28.35 -14.00
N SER A 441 5.74 28.90 -15.21
CA SER A 441 6.12 28.17 -16.42
C SER A 441 7.62 28.37 -16.70
N LEU A 442 8.34 27.31 -17.04
CA LEU A 442 9.76 27.39 -17.42
C LEU A 442 10.01 27.94 -18.86
N PHE A 443 9.00 28.47 -19.57
CA PHE A 443 9.14 28.96 -20.95
C PHE A 443 9.62 30.43 -21.10
N TYR A 444 10.61 30.61 -21.98
CA TYR A 444 11.04 31.79 -22.77
C TYR A 444 10.67 33.21 -22.28
N PHE A 445 11.65 33.91 -21.67
CA PHE A 445 11.78 35.37 -21.84
C PHE A 445 12.81 35.66 -22.95
N LEU A 446 12.41 35.48 -24.21
CA LEU A 446 12.96 36.30 -25.30
C LEU A 446 11.90 37.33 -25.64
N GLY A 447 12.09 38.54 -25.16
CA GLY A 447 11.22 39.66 -25.49
C GLY A 447 11.30 40.75 -24.45
N SER A 448 12.17 41.73 -24.69
CA SER A 448 12.19 43.01 -24.00
C SER A 448 10.78 43.60 -23.91
N PHE A 449 10.25 43.75 -22.69
CA PHE A 449 9.21 44.74 -22.43
C PHE A 449 9.91 46.01 -21.97
N THR A 450 10.28 46.85 -22.93
CA THR A 450 10.42 48.28 -22.68
C THR A 450 9.02 48.86 -22.54
N HIS A 451 8.81 49.64 -21.47
CA HIS A 451 7.57 50.37 -21.19
C HIS A 451 7.12 51.28 -22.33
#